data_AF-A0A935LMB0-F1
#
_entry.id   AF-A0A935LMB0-F1
#
_cell.length_a   1.000
_cell.length_b   1.000
_cell.length_c   1.000
_cell.angle_alpha   90.00
_cell.angle_beta   90.00
_cell.angle_gamma   90.00
#
_symmetry.space_group_name_H-M   'P 1'
#
loop_
_entity.id
_entity.type
_entity.pdbx_description
1 polymer ?
#
loop_
_entity_poly.entity_id
_entity_poly.type
_entity_poly.pdbx_seq_one_letter_code
_entity_poly.pdbx_strand_id
1 'polypeptide(L)' 'MKKIIVDTNIIFSCLLNSQGAIGDLIFNSENILEFYSNQYMRFEIRKHWKKLLKISKITEDKL' A
#
# COMPACT_ATOMS: atom_id res chain seq x y z
N MET A 1 17.69 -12.52 -0.91
CA MET A 1 16.45 -11.72 -0.86
C MET A 1 16.07 -11.52 0.60
N LYS A 2 15.85 -10.27 1.05
CA LYS A 2 15.51 -10.00 2.45
C LYS A 2 13.99 -10.04 2.62
N LYS A 3 13.51 -10.75 3.64
CA LYS A 3 12.07 -10.86 3.96
C LYS A 3 11.68 -9.74 4.92
N ILE A 4 10.66 -8.98 4.56
CA ILE A 4 10.17 -7.83 5.32
C ILE A 4 8.69 -8.06 5.67
N ILE A 5 8.33 -7.91 6.94
CA ILE A 5 6.94 -7.91 7.37
C ILE A 5 6.45 -6.46 7.37
N VAL A 6 5.31 -6.21 6.74
CA VAL A 6 4.75 -4.88 6.54
C VAL A 6 3.43 -4.75 7.29
N ASP A 7 3.30 -3.65 8.03
CA ASP A 7 2.05 -3.27 8.71
C ASP A 7 1.06 -2.60 7.74
N THR A 8 -0.23 -2.69 8.05
CA THR A 8 -1.32 -2.09 7.27
C THR A 8 -1.11 -0.59 7.07
N ASN A 9 -0.61 0.15 8.07
CA ASN A 9 -0.39 1.60 7.95
C ASN A 9 0.68 1.98 6.91
N ILE A 10 1.67 1.11 6.69
CA ILE A 10 2.68 1.31 5.65
C ILE A 10 2.02 1.18 4.28
N ILE A 11 1.20 0.15 4.09
CA ILE A 11 0.44 -0.03 2.84
C ILE A 11 -0.56 1.11 2.63
N PHE A 12 -1.23 1.60 3.67
CA PHE A 12 -2.08 2.80 3.56
C PHE A 12 -1.29 4.02 3.09
N SER A 13 -0.09 4.23 3.63
CA SER A 13 0.79 5.33 3.20
C SER A 13 1.18 5.19 1.72
N CYS A 14 1.46 3.97 1.24
CA CYS A 14 1.73 3.70 -0.17
C CYS A 14 0.52 3.95 -1.07
N LEU A 15 -0.68 3.54 -0.64
CA LEU A 15 -1.91 3.74 -1.41
C LEU A 15 -2.31 5.23 -1.50
N LEU A 16 -1.99 6.02 -0.46
CA LEU A 16 -2.26 7.45 -0.43
C LEU A 16 -1.21 8.27 -1.18
N ASN A 17 0.04 7.79 -1.25
CA ASN A 17 1.13 8.43 -1.99
C ASN A 17 2.03 7.38 -2.67
N SER A 18 1.59 6.87 -3.81
CA SER A 18 2.27 5.78 -4.53
C SER A 18 3.61 6.18 -5.14
N GLN A 19 3.85 7.47 -5.36
CA GLN A 19 5.11 8.01 -5.90
C GLN A 19 6.09 8.46 -4.79
N GLY A 20 5.71 8.32 -3.52
CA GLY A 20 6.60 8.63 -2.39
C GLY A 20 7.65 7.54 -2.17
N ALA A 21 8.65 7.83 -1.33
CA ALA A 21 9.75 6.90 -1.04
C ALA A 21 9.29 5.52 -0.54
N ILE A 22 8.20 5.45 0.24
CA ILE A 22 7.64 4.18 0.71
C ILE A 22 6.94 3.43 -0.43
N GLY A 23 6.22 4.14 -1.30
CA GLY A 23 5.59 3.56 -2.49
C GLY A 23 6.64 2.99 -3.45
N ASP A 24 7.68 3.77 -3.74
CA ASP A 24 8.84 3.35 -4.53
C ASP A 24 9.51 2.11 -3.92
N LEU A 25 9.78 2.11 -2.61
CA LEU A 25 10.32 0.96 -1.91
C LEU A 25 9.42 -0.28 -2.05
N ILE A 26 8.12 -0.17 -1.86
CA ILE A 26 7.21 -1.32 -1.88
C ILE A 26 7.00 -1.85 -3.30
N PHE A 27 6.85 -0.97 -4.30
CA PHE A 27 6.46 -1.35 -5.65
C PHE A 27 7.64 -1.61 -6.60
N ASN A 28 8.82 -1.03 -6.36
CA ASN A 28 9.96 -1.10 -7.28
C ASN A 28 11.15 -1.93 -6.73
N SER A 29 10.99 -2.62 -5.60
CA SER A 29 12.07 -3.42 -4.98
C SER A 29 11.85 -4.94 -4.99
N GLU A 30 10.89 -5.45 -5.77
CA GLU A 30 10.52 -6.88 -5.82
C GLU A 30 11.68 -7.85 -6.08
N ASN A 31 12.73 -7.40 -6.78
CA ASN A 31 13.91 -8.21 -7.08
C ASN A 31 14.95 -8.23 -5.93
N ILE A 32 14.75 -7.42 -4.89
CA ILE A 32 15.69 -7.20 -3.78
C ILE A 32 15.05 -7.61 -2.44
N LEU A 33 13.78 -7.25 -2.26
CA LEU A 33 12.98 -7.43 -1.05
C LEU A 33 11.75 -8.29 -1.33
N GLU A 34 11.39 -9.11 -0.35
CA GLU A 34 10.20 -9.93 -0.36
C GLU A 34 9.28 -9.50 0.77
N PHE A 35 8.07 -9.03 0.45
CA PHE A 35 7.15 -8.44 1.41
C PHE A 35 6.06 -9.42 1.85
N TYR A 36 5.80 -9.43 3.16
CA TYR A 36 4.80 -10.27 3.80
C TYR A 36 3.91 -9.43 4.70
N SER A 37 2.66 -9.88 4.88
CA SER A 37 1.80 -9.36 5.94
C SER A 37 0.80 -10.41 6.39
N ASN A 38 0.09 -10.10 7.47
CA ASN A 38 -1.00 -10.94 7.93
C ASN A 38 -2.20 -10.90 6.96
N GLN A 39 -3.04 -11.93 7.00
CA GLN A 39 -4.27 -11.98 6.20
C GLN A 39 -5.27 -10.88 6.59
N TYR A 40 -5.22 -10.41 7.83
CA TYR A 40 -6.12 -9.39 8.36
C TYR A 40 -5.98 -8.02 7.66
N MET A 41 -4.79 -7.70 7.15
CA MET A 41 -4.54 -6.51 6.32
C MET A 41 -5.54 -6.40 5.15
N ARG A 42 -5.94 -7.53 4.54
CA ARG A 42 -6.95 -7.53 3.47
C ARG A 42 -8.30 -7.02 3.95
N PHE A 43 -8.69 -7.40 5.17
CA PHE A 43 -9.92 -6.91 5.79
C PHE A 43 -9.80 -5.41 6.11
N GLU A 44 -8.66 -4.96 6.64
CA GLU A 44 -8.44 -3.56 6.96
C GLU A 44 -8.45 -2.64 5.73
N ILE A 45 -7.81 -3.06 4.64
CA ILE A 45 -7.84 -2.31 3.36
C ILE A 45 -9.26 -2.18 2.86
N ARG A 46 -10.03 -3.28 2.81
CA ARG A 46 -11.44 -3.26 2.38
C ARG A 46 -12.31 -2.38 3.27
N LYS A 47 -12.14 -2.48 4.59
CA LYS A 47 -12.87 -1.67 5.58
C LYS A 47 -12.62 -0.16 5.39
N HIS A 48 -11.39 0.22 5.06
CA HIS A 48 -10.99 1.62 4.91
C HIS A 48 -10.98 2.13 3.46
N TRP A 49 -11.31 1.28 2.47
CA TRP A 49 -11.20 1.58 1.04
C TRP A 49 -11.88 2.89 0.64
N LYS A 50 -13.13 3.12 1.09
CA LYS A 50 -13.85 4.37 0.81
C LYS A 50 -13.12 5.62 1.33
N LYS A 51 -12.49 5.52 2.51
CA LYS A 51 -11.72 6.61 3.10
C LYS A 51 -10.39 6.82 2.34
N LEU A 52 -9.72 5.73 1.98
CA LEU A 52 -8.48 5.78 1.19
C LEU A 52 -8.72 6.47 -0.15
N LEU A 53 -9.76 6.08 -0.89
CA LEU A 53 -10.15 6.72 -2.15
C LEU A 53 -10.40 8.22 -1.96
N LYS A 54 -11.21 8.60 -0.97
CA LYS A 54 -11.52 10.01 -0.68
C LYS A 54 -10.27 10.86 -0.41
N ILE A 55 -9.28 10.30 0.31
CA ILE A 55 -8.06 11.03 0.70
C ILE A 55 -7.02 11.01 -0.42
N SER A 56 -6.97 9.95 -1.23
CA SER A 56 -6.00 9.80 -2.34
C SER A 56 -6.14 10.86 -3.44
N LYS A 57 -7.25 11.61 -3.45
CA LYS A 57 -7.57 12.61 -4.48
C LYS A 57 -7.54 12.04 -5.92
N ILE A 58 -7.60 10.72 -6.07
CA ILE A 58 -7.83 10.07 -7.35
C ILE A 58 -9.29 10.33 -7.68
N THR A 59 -9.55 11.37 -8.48
CA THR A 59 -10.84 11.59 -9.11
C THR A 59 -11.16 10.39 -10.01
N GLU A 60 -12.44 10.00 -10.07
CA GLU A 60 -12.97 8.85 -10.82
C GLU A 60 -12.62 8.82 -12.32
N ASP A 61 -11.99 9.87 -12.86
CA ASP A 61 -11.56 10.03 -14.26
C ASP A 61 -10.40 9.11 -14.72
N LYS A 62 -9.94 8.16 -13.89
CA LYS A 62 -8.83 7.25 -14.25
C LYS A 62 -9.08 5.79 -13.83
N LEU A 63 -10.32 5.33 -13.90
CA LEU A 63 -10.66 3.91 -13.80
C LEU A 63 -10.93 3.31 -15.17
#